data_AF-A0A1I2DSL1-F1
#
_entry.id   AF-A0A1I2DSL1-F1
#
_cell.length_a   1.000
_cell.length_b   1.000
_cell.length_c   1.000
_cell.angle_alpha   90.00
_cell.angle_beta   90.00
_cell.angle_gamma   90.00
#
_symmetry.space_group_name_H-M   'P 1'
#
loop_
_entity.id
_entity.type
_entity.pdbx_description
1 polymer ?
#
loop_
_entity_poly.entity_id
_entity_poly.type
_entity_poly.pdbx_seq_one_letter_code
_entity_poly.pdbx_strand_id
1 'polypeptide(L)'
;MNRLARMKKLVRICALFNASMIAAFLVPGVLPLLGIAAPPSPFWLWLPSLLALFSVLVLWLSASDLRRYGTFAYWSGISRLSFFVLTFALDFPATAGKIVALIAVVDLALGLACVLGLPPATGRTPLQLLIHRNTD
;
A
#
# COMPACT_ATOMS: atom_id res chain seq x y z
N MET A 1 -21.29 -4.43 -11.18
CA MET A 1 -20.80 -3.92 -9.86
C MET A 1 -20.58 -2.41 -9.94
N ASN A 2 -21.19 -1.61 -9.07
CA ASN A 2 -21.03 -0.13 -9.12
C ASN A 2 -19.57 0.29 -8.82
N ARG A 3 -19.17 1.52 -9.21
CA ARG A 3 -17.78 2.01 -9.05
C ARG A 3 -17.29 1.89 -7.60
N LEU A 4 -18.15 2.22 -6.64
CA LEU A 4 -17.84 2.15 -5.22
C LEU A 4 -17.53 0.72 -4.75
N ALA A 5 -18.30 -0.28 -5.17
CA ALA A 5 -18.07 -1.68 -4.80
C ALA A 5 -16.79 -2.25 -5.44
N ARG A 6 -16.46 -1.85 -6.68
CA ARG A 6 -15.14 -2.14 -7.29
C ARG A 6 -14.00 -1.54 -6.49
N MET A 7 -14.15 -0.29 -6.07
CA MET A 7 -13.14 0.38 -5.25
C MET A 7 -12.99 -0.28 -3.87
N LYS A 8 -14.09 -0.68 -3.21
CA LYS A 8 -14.03 -1.46 -1.96
C LYS A 8 -13.24 -2.75 -2.13
N LYS A 9 -13.46 -3.48 -3.23
CA LYS A 9 -12.70 -4.71 -3.52
C LYS A 9 -11.21 -4.40 -3.73
N LEU A 10 -10.88 -3.35 -4.47
CA LEU A 10 -9.49 -2.94 -4.70
C LEU A 10 -8.79 -2.55 -3.38
N VAL A 11 -9.44 -1.77 -2.52
CA VAL A 11 -8.89 -1.40 -1.20
C VAL A 11 -8.64 -2.64 -0.33
N ARG A 12 -9.52 -3.66 -0.39
CA ARG A 12 -9.28 -4.94 0.29
C ARG A 12 -8.09 -5.70 -0.29
N ILE A 13 -7.90 -5.68 -1.61
CA ILE A 13 -6.73 -6.27 -2.25
C ILE A 13 -5.45 -5.56 -1.77
N CYS A 14 -5.46 -4.23 -1.67
CA CYS A 14 -4.34 -3.48 -1.08
C CYS A 14 -4.06 -3.89 0.38
N ALA A 15 -5.11 -4.10 1.19
CA ALA A 15 -4.95 -4.59 2.55
C ALA A 15 -4.33 -6.00 2.58
N LEU A 16 -4.82 -6.92 1.74
CA LEU A 16 -4.26 -8.27 1.65
C LEU A 16 -2.80 -8.28 1.17
N PHE A 17 -2.47 -7.41 0.20
CA PHE A 17 -1.09 -7.26 -0.26
C PHE A 17 -0.17 -6.80 0.88
N ASN A 18 -0.58 -5.80 1.66
CA ASN A 18 0.20 -5.37 2.82
C ASN A 18 0.30 -6.47 3.88
N ALA A 19 -0.77 -7.25 4.10
CA ALA A 19 -0.73 -8.38 5.01
C ALA A 19 0.27 -9.46 4.55
N SER A 20 0.36 -9.72 3.24
CA SER A 20 1.37 -10.63 2.70
C SER A 20 2.80 -10.10 2.90
N MET A 21 3.01 -8.78 2.85
CA MET A 21 4.32 -8.19 3.15
C MET A 21 4.70 -8.35 4.63
N ILE A 22 3.74 -8.24 5.56
CA ILE A 22 3.99 -8.53 6.98
C ILE A 22 4.44 -9.98 7.15
N ALA A 23 3.75 -10.93 6.52
CA ALA A 23 4.14 -12.33 6.55
C ALA A 23 5.54 -12.53 5.96
N ALA A 24 5.86 -11.86 4.85
CA ALA A 24 7.18 -11.95 4.23
C ALA A 24 8.31 -11.45 5.15
N PHE A 25 8.08 -10.39 5.92
CA PHE A 25 9.09 -9.82 6.82
C PHE A 25 9.21 -10.55 8.17
N LEU A 26 8.10 -11.08 8.71
CA LEU A 26 8.09 -11.63 10.07
C LEU A 26 8.22 -13.15 10.13
N VAL A 27 7.91 -13.88 9.05
CA VAL A 27 8.06 -15.34 9.03
C VAL A 27 9.53 -15.70 8.72
N PRO A 28 10.21 -16.44 9.60
CA PRO A 28 11.60 -16.85 9.38
C PRO A 28 11.77 -17.59 8.06
N GLY A 29 12.82 -17.25 7.31
CA GLY A 29 13.16 -17.92 6.06
C GLY A 29 12.41 -17.43 4.81
N VAL A 30 11.35 -16.62 4.93
CA VAL A 30 10.61 -16.14 3.75
C VAL A 30 11.41 -15.14 2.93
N LEU A 31 12.16 -14.22 3.56
CA LEU A 31 12.99 -13.26 2.80
C LEU A 31 14.04 -13.93 1.91
N PRO A 32 14.86 -14.90 2.41
CA PRO A 32 15.75 -15.66 1.55
C PRO A 32 15.03 -16.39 0.41
N LEU A 33 13.85 -16.99 0.67
CA LEU A 33 13.06 -17.67 -0.37
C LEU A 33 12.60 -16.71 -1.47
N LEU A 34 12.34 -15.46 -1.13
CA LEU A 34 12.01 -14.39 -2.06
C LEU A 34 13.25 -13.77 -2.73
N GLY A 35 14.47 -14.20 -2.36
CA GLY A 35 15.71 -13.60 -2.83
C GLY A 35 15.93 -12.18 -2.30
N ILE A 36 15.35 -11.86 -1.14
CA ILE A 36 15.54 -10.59 -0.43
C ILE A 36 16.67 -10.75 0.58
N ALA A 37 17.66 -9.85 0.51
CA ALA A 37 18.74 -9.81 1.46
C ALA A 37 18.20 -9.45 2.86
N ALA A 38 18.59 -10.25 3.87
CA ALA A 38 18.25 -9.93 5.25
C ALA A 38 18.97 -8.62 5.67
N PRO A 39 18.25 -7.66 6.29
CA PRO A 39 18.87 -6.44 6.73
C PRO A 39 19.81 -6.70 7.93
N PRO A 40 20.78 -5.81 8.18
CA PRO A 40 21.79 -5.97 9.23
C PRO A 40 21.21 -5.94 10.65
N SER A 41 19.97 -5.48 10.83
CA SER A 41 19.30 -5.40 12.12
C SER A 41 17.82 -5.79 11.98
N PRO A 42 17.25 -6.53 12.97
CA PRO A 42 15.82 -6.84 13.02
C PRO A 42 14.93 -5.60 13.00
N PHE A 43 15.43 -4.45 13.45
CA PHE A 43 14.71 -3.17 13.40
C PHE A 43 14.14 -2.88 12.00
N TRP A 44 14.94 -3.15 10.96
CA TRP A 44 14.56 -2.92 9.57
C TRP A 44 13.54 -3.92 9.02
N LEU A 45 13.22 -4.99 9.76
CA LEU A 45 12.09 -5.88 9.49
C LEU A 45 10.84 -5.44 10.24
N TRP A 46 11.00 -5.05 11.50
CA TRP A 46 9.90 -4.62 12.35
C TRP A 46 9.28 -3.31 11.89
N LEU A 47 10.09 -2.32 11.51
CA LEU A 47 9.61 -1.02 11.06
C LEU A 47 8.64 -1.12 9.87
N PRO A 48 9.02 -1.71 8.72
CA PRO A 48 8.09 -1.86 7.60
C PRO A 48 6.92 -2.78 7.94
N SER A 49 7.11 -3.80 8.80
CA SER A 49 6.01 -4.67 9.23
C SER A 49 4.95 -3.93 10.05
N LEU A 50 5.37 -3.04 10.95
CA LEU A 50 4.46 -2.23 11.76
C LEU A 50 3.70 -1.21 10.90
N LEU A 51 4.40 -0.56 9.96
CA LEU A 51 3.78 0.35 9.00
C LEU A 51 2.80 -0.38 8.07
N ALA A 52 3.14 -1.60 7.66
CA ALA A 52 2.25 -2.46 6.89
C ALA A 52 1.04 -2.89 7.73
N LEU A 53 1.22 -3.27 9.00
CA LEU A 53 0.12 -3.63 9.91
C LEU A 53 -0.88 -2.48 10.09
N PHE A 54 -0.36 -1.28 10.39
CA PHE A 54 -1.18 -0.08 10.46
C PHE A 54 -1.96 0.13 9.15
N SER A 55 -1.27 0.02 8.01
CA SER A 55 -1.88 0.15 6.68
C SER A 55 -2.96 -0.91 6.43
N VAL A 56 -2.76 -2.17 6.84
CA VAL A 56 -3.77 -3.24 6.74
C VAL A 56 -5.04 -2.86 7.50
N LEU A 57 -4.89 -2.41 8.75
CA LEU A 57 -6.03 -2.05 9.60
C LEU A 57 -6.84 -0.89 9.02
N VAL A 58 -6.16 0.20 8.63
CA VAL A 58 -6.86 1.37 8.06
C VAL A 58 -7.47 1.07 6.70
N LEU A 59 -6.85 0.22 5.87
CA LEU A 59 -7.43 -0.18 4.58
C LEU A 59 -8.65 -1.09 4.75
N TRP A 60 -8.63 -2.01 5.72
CA TRP A 60 -9.81 -2.81 6.05
C TRP A 60 -10.96 -1.94 6.56
N LEU A 61 -10.66 -0.94 7.40
CA LEU A 61 -11.63 0.06 7.82
C LEU A 61 -12.15 0.91 6.64
N SER A 62 -11.25 1.37 5.75
CA SER A 62 -11.64 2.07 4.53
C SER A 62 -12.55 1.25 3.63
N ALA A 63 -12.34 -0.06 3.54
CA ALA A 63 -13.16 -0.93 2.71
C ALA A 63 -14.58 -1.15 3.26
N SER A 64 -14.82 -0.96 4.55
CA SER A 64 -16.17 -1.05 5.14
C SER A 64 -17.00 0.18 4.74
N ASP A 65 -16.44 1.38 4.91
CA ASP A 65 -17.04 2.65 4.48
C ASP A 65 -16.02 3.57 3.78
N LEU A 66 -15.98 3.43 2.46
CA LEU A 66 -15.09 4.19 1.59
C LEU A 66 -15.47 5.66 1.47
N ARG A 67 -16.74 6.01 1.72
CA ARG A 67 -17.16 7.42 1.71
C ARG A 67 -16.58 8.10 2.94
N ARG A 68 -16.74 7.51 4.12
CA ARG A 68 -16.23 8.10 5.36
C ARG A 68 -14.71 8.03 5.46
N TYR A 69 -14.11 6.88 5.17
CA TYR A 69 -12.70 6.59 5.46
C TYR A 69 -11.82 6.52 4.21
N GLY A 70 -12.28 7.03 3.06
CA GLY A 70 -11.56 6.98 1.79
C GLY A 70 -10.22 7.72 1.78
N THR A 71 -10.03 8.69 2.68
CA THR A 71 -8.76 9.41 2.88
C THR A 71 -7.59 8.46 3.19
N PHE A 72 -7.79 7.45 4.06
CA PHE A 72 -6.70 6.52 4.38
C PHE A 72 -6.29 5.66 3.19
N ALA A 73 -7.27 5.20 2.39
CA ALA A 73 -6.98 4.49 1.15
C ALA A 73 -6.28 5.39 0.11
N TYR A 74 -6.60 6.68 0.08
CA TYR A 74 -5.97 7.65 -0.81
C TYR A 74 -4.52 7.90 -0.43
N TRP A 75 -4.25 8.14 0.86
CA TRP A 75 -2.89 8.26 1.39
C TRP A 75 -2.09 6.98 1.21
N SER A 76 -2.69 5.80 1.41
CA SER A 76 -2.04 4.53 1.08
C SER A 76 -1.65 4.46 -0.39
N GLY A 77 -2.51 4.94 -1.30
CA GLY A 77 -2.18 5.06 -2.72
C GLY A 77 -0.94 5.92 -2.96
N ILE A 78 -0.87 7.11 -2.34
CA ILE A 78 0.30 7.99 -2.42
C ILE A 78 1.56 7.30 -1.87
N SER A 79 1.48 6.68 -0.69
CA SER A 79 2.62 5.98 -0.08
C SER A 79 3.19 4.89 -0.99
N ARG A 80 2.34 4.17 -1.73
CA ARG A 80 2.76 3.16 -2.70
C ARG A 80 3.48 3.77 -3.90
N LEU A 81 3.00 4.91 -4.41
CA LEU A 81 3.69 5.66 -5.46
C LEU A 81 5.06 6.15 -4.98
N SER A 82 5.13 6.68 -3.75
CA SER A 82 6.40 7.08 -3.14
C SER A 82 7.35 5.90 -2.98
N PHE A 83 6.87 4.73 -2.56
CA PHE A 83 7.68 3.52 -2.46
C PHE A 83 8.26 3.11 -3.82
N PHE A 84 7.47 3.15 -4.90
CA PHE A 84 7.97 2.91 -6.25
C PHE A 84 9.12 3.88 -6.59
N VAL A 85 8.92 5.18 -6.41
CA VAL A 85 9.96 6.19 -6.70
C VAL A 85 11.23 5.95 -5.87
N LEU A 86 11.08 5.73 -4.55
CA LEU A 86 12.21 5.50 -3.65
C LEU A 86 12.97 4.21 -3.96
N THR A 87 12.26 3.14 -4.37
CA THR A 87 12.88 1.86 -4.73
C THR A 87 13.93 2.02 -5.83
N PHE A 88 13.59 2.77 -6.88
CA PHE A 88 14.50 2.98 -8.00
C PHE A 88 15.50 4.11 -7.75
N ALA A 89 15.11 5.16 -7.02
CA ALA A 89 16.02 6.25 -6.67
C ALA A 89 17.15 5.82 -5.72
N LEU A 90 16.90 4.82 -4.87
CA LEU A 90 17.86 4.29 -3.90
C LEU A 90 18.48 2.94 -4.32
N ASP A 91 18.22 2.48 -5.54
CA ASP A 91 18.73 1.22 -6.09
C ASP A 91 18.50 -0.01 -5.19
N PHE A 92 17.31 -0.11 -4.62
CA PHE A 92 16.89 -1.28 -3.85
C PHE A 92 16.94 -2.60 -4.63
N PRO A 93 16.69 -2.65 -5.96
CA PRO A 93 16.82 -3.89 -6.71
C PRO A 93 18.24 -4.49 -6.68
N ALA A 94 19.28 -3.64 -6.64
CA ALA A 94 20.67 -4.09 -6.55
C ALA A 94 21.08 -4.46 -5.11
N THR A 95 20.57 -3.71 -4.12
CA THR A 95 21.01 -3.83 -2.71
C THR A 95 20.17 -4.80 -1.87
N ALA A 96 18.85 -4.79 -2.06
CA ALA A 96 17.90 -5.60 -1.29
C ALA A 96 17.40 -6.83 -2.06
N GLY A 97 17.44 -6.80 -3.40
CA GLY A 97 17.12 -7.95 -4.26
C GLY A 97 16.14 -7.60 -5.39
N LYS A 98 16.29 -8.29 -6.53
CA LYS A 98 15.51 -7.99 -7.75
C LYS A 98 13.99 -8.13 -7.58
N ILE A 99 13.54 -8.96 -6.64
CA ILE A 99 12.11 -9.10 -6.35
C ILE A 99 11.50 -7.80 -5.81
N VAL A 100 12.29 -6.94 -5.17
CA VAL A 100 11.83 -5.64 -4.67
C VAL A 100 11.39 -4.74 -5.81
N ALA A 101 12.02 -4.85 -6.99
CA ALA A 101 11.57 -4.16 -8.20
C ALA A 101 10.16 -4.61 -8.62
N LEU A 102 9.89 -5.92 -8.56
CA LEU A 102 8.57 -6.47 -8.89
C LEU A 102 7.50 -6.00 -7.90
N ILE A 103 7.81 -6.01 -6.60
CA ILE A 103 6.93 -5.49 -5.55
C ILE A 103 6.61 -4.02 -5.81
N ALA A 104 7.64 -3.20 -6.11
CA ALA A 104 7.46 -1.78 -6.42
C ALA A 104 6.57 -1.55 -7.65
N VAL A 105 6.70 -2.36 -8.71
CA VAL A 105 5.82 -2.27 -9.89
C VAL A 105 4.37 -2.62 -9.54
N VAL A 106 4.13 -3.61 -8.68
CA VAL A 106 2.79 -3.92 -8.18
C VAL A 106 2.25 -2.75 -7.35
N ASP A 107 3.09 -2.14 -6.50
CA ASP A 107 2.74 -0.94 -5.73
C ASP A 107 2.42 0.26 -6.61
N LEU A 108 3.13 0.45 -7.73
CA LEU A 108 2.80 1.47 -8.72
C LEU A 108 1.38 1.28 -9.27
N ALA A 109 1.06 0.05 -9.70
CA ALA A 109 -0.26 -0.26 -10.25
C ALA A 109 -1.38 -0.06 -9.22
N LEU A 110 -1.19 -0.56 -7.99
CA LEU A 110 -2.16 -0.40 -6.89
C LEU A 110 -2.27 1.06 -6.44
N GLY A 111 -1.14 1.78 -6.38
CA GLY A 111 -1.05 3.20 -6.03
C GLY A 111 -1.82 4.07 -7.01
N LEU A 112 -1.58 3.90 -8.31
CA LEU A 112 -2.31 4.60 -9.37
C LEU A 112 -3.81 4.28 -9.34
N ALA A 113 -4.15 3.00 -9.17
CA ALA A 113 -5.55 2.58 -9.09
C ALA A 113 -6.28 3.20 -7.89
N CYS A 114 -5.61 3.37 -6.75
CA CYS A 114 -6.16 4.11 -5.60
C CYS A 114 -6.28 5.61 -5.89
N VAL A 115 -5.19 6.28 -6.28
CA VAL A 115 -5.16 7.75 -6.44
C VAL A 115 -6.10 8.21 -7.56
N LEU A 116 -6.19 7.49 -8.67
CA LEU A 116 -7.05 7.84 -9.79
C LEU A 116 -8.48 7.29 -9.61
N GLY A 117 -8.64 6.14 -8.96
CA GLY A 117 -9.93 5.45 -8.82
C GLY A 117 -10.78 5.94 -7.65
N LEU A 118 -10.17 6.39 -6.55
CA LEU A 118 -10.90 6.84 -5.35
C LEU A 118 -11.77 8.09 -5.59
N PRO A 119 -11.26 9.19 -6.18
CA PRO A 119 -12.06 10.39 -6.39
C PRO A 119 -13.40 10.13 -7.10
N PRO A 120 -13.44 9.47 -8.28
CA PRO A 120 -14.70 9.19 -8.97
C PRO A 120 -15.53 8.09 -8.30
N ALA A 121 -14.96 7.25 -7.42
CA ALA A 121 -15.71 6.23 -6.69
C ALA A 121 -16.43 6.80 -5.46
N THR A 122 -15.82 7.77 -4.77
CA THR A 122 -16.40 8.43 -3.58
C THR A 122 -17.19 9.70 -3.91
N GLY A 123 -17.05 10.24 -5.13
CA GLY A 123 -17.62 11.52 -5.52
C GLY A 123 -16.93 12.72 -4.86
N ARG A 124 -15.63 12.56 -4.51
CA ARG A 124 -14.83 13.57 -3.82
C ARG A 124 -13.70 14.02 -4.73
N THR A 125 -13.23 15.25 -4.56
CA THR A 125 -12.03 15.72 -5.25
C THR A 125 -10.76 15.12 -4.63
N PRO A 126 -9.64 15.07 -5.36
CA PRO A 126 -8.34 14.69 -4.80
C PRO A 126 -7.97 15.47 -3.55
N LEU A 127 -8.20 16.80 -3.55
CA LEU A 127 -7.92 17.66 -2.42
C LEU A 127 -8.76 17.29 -1.19
N GLN A 128 -10.07 17.06 -1.37
CA GLN A 128 -10.96 16.61 -0.28
C GLN A 128 -10.50 15.29 0.34
N LEU A 129 -10.02 14.35 -0.49
CA LEU A 129 -9.47 13.09 0.01
C LEU A 129 -8.15 13.31 0.75
N LEU A 130 -7.26 14.18 0.27
CA LEU A 130 -5.98 14.53 0.91
C LEU A 130 -6.15 15.10 2.32
N ILE A 131 -7.02 16.10 2.48
CA ILE A 131 -7.17 16.84 3.74
C ILE A 131 -8.34 16.36 4.61
N HIS A 132 -8.97 15.25 4.25
CA HIS A 132 -10.15 14.71 4.94
C HIS A 132 -11.30 15.72 5.09
N ARG A 133 -11.67 16.39 3.99
CA ARG A 133 -12.80 17.32 3.97
C ARG A 133 -14.03 16.66 3.39
N ASN A 134 -15.13 16.66 4.14
CA ASN A 134 -16.43 16.21 3.64
C ASN A 134 -17.03 17.27 2.70
N THR A 135 -17.89 16.82 1.79
CA THR A 135 -18.69 17.69 0.92
C THR A 135 -19.79 18.32 1.76
N ASP A 136 -19.45 19.42 2.43
CA ASP A 136 -20.40 20.43 2.89
C ASP A 136 -20.58 21.46 1.77
#